data_AF-A0A177NI40-F1
#
_entry.id   AF-A0A177NI40-F1
#
_cell.length_a   1.000
_cell.length_b   1.000
_cell.length_c   1.000
_cell.angle_alpha   90.00
_cell.angle_beta   90.00
_cell.angle_gamma   90.00
#
_symmetry.space_group_name_H-M   'P 1'
#
loop_
_entity.id
_entity.type
_entity.pdbx_description
1 polymer ?
#
loop_
_entity_poly.entity_id
_entity_poly.type
_entity_poly.pdbx_seq_one_letter_code
_entity_poly.pdbx_strand_id
1 'polypeptide(L)'
;MTTLTTRIFKNGNSQAVRIPQEFRLEVSQVEISRCPNGDLLIHPVPTDRGAALLAVLQGFDDDFAEHLLDNAREQVPMQERESL
;
A
#
# COMPACT_ATOMS: atom_id res chain seq x y z
N MET A 1 -11.62 15.96 20.83
CA MET A 1 -11.59 15.69 19.38
C MET A 1 -11.31 17.01 18.69
N THR A 2 -10.26 17.07 17.86
CA THR A 2 -9.94 18.29 17.10
C THR A 2 -10.83 18.33 15.87
N THR A 3 -11.51 19.46 15.66
CA THR A 3 -12.39 19.67 14.49
C THR A 3 -11.83 20.82 13.68
N LEU A 4 -11.58 20.59 12.39
CA LEU A 4 -11.17 21.62 11.45
C LEU A 4 -12.15 21.69 10.29
N THR A 5 -12.59 22.89 9.93
CA THR A 5 -13.35 23.11 8.70
C THR A 5 -12.37 23.12 7.52
N THR A 6 -12.67 22.31 6.51
CA THR A 6 -11.87 22.24 5.27
C THR A 6 -12.74 22.53 4.06
N ARG A 7 -12.10 22.70 2.90
CA ARG A 7 -12.78 23.05 1.66
C ARG A 7 -13.16 21.80 0.86
N ILE A 8 -14.36 21.87 0.30
CA ILE A 8 -14.83 21.00 -0.77
C ILE A 8 -14.44 21.64 -2.11
N PHE A 9 -14.00 20.82 -3.06
CA PHE A 9 -13.64 21.25 -4.41
C PHE A 9 -14.01 20.18 -5.44
N LYS A 10 -13.82 20.49 -6.73
CA LYS A 10 -14.05 19.54 -7.83
C LYS A 10 -12.73 18.92 -8.27
N ASN A 11 -12.73 17.62 -8.53
CA ASN A 11 -11.65 16.91 -9.22
C ASN A 11 -12.25 16.20 -10.44
N GLY A 12 -12.07 16.79 -11.62
CA GLY A 12 -12.83 16.42 -12.81
C GLY A 12 -14.34 16.51 -12.56
N ASN A 13 -15.07 15.44 -12.89
CA ASN A 13 -16.51 15.36 -12.68
C ASN A 13 -16.91 15.03 -11.23
N SER A 14 -15.95 14.71 -10.36
CA SER A 14 -16.21 14.29 -8.97
C SER A 14 -16.11 15.45 -7.98
N GLN A 15 -16.72 15.27 -6.80
CA GLN A 15 -16.51 16.12 -5.63
C GLN A 15 -15.36 15.56 -4.79
N ALA A 16 -14.54 16.42 -4.22
CA ALA A 16 -13.42 16.06 -3.37
C ALA A 16 -13.37 16.93 -2.11
N VAL A 17 -12.88 16.35 -1.01
CA VAL A 17 -12.64 17.05 0.27
C VAL A 17 -11.13 17.14 0.48
N ARG A 18 -10.62 18.33 0.80
CA ARG A 18 -9.20 18.48 1.14
C ARG A 18 -8.94 17.96 2.55
N ILE A 19 -8.04 17.00 2.72
CA ILE A 19 -7.65 16.49 4.04
C ILE A 19 -6.47 17.33 4.57
N PRO A 20 -6.63 18.05 5.70
CA PRO A 20 -5.54 18.77 6.36
C PRO A 20 -4.38 17.83 6.75
N GLN A 21 -3.17 18.39 6.89
CA GLN A 21 -1.98 17.59 7.22
C GLN A 21 -2.14 16.79 8.53
N GLU A 22 -2.80 17.36 9.54
CA GLU A 22 -3.07 16.73 10.83
C GLU A 22 -3.95 15.47 10.74
N PHE A 23 -4.69 15.31 9.64
CA PHE A 23 -5.58 14.17 9.36
C PHE A 23 -5.10 13.32 8.18
N ARG A 24 -3.85 13.49 7.72
CA ARG A 24 -3.30 12.75 6.58
C ARG A 24 -3.36 11.25 6.84
N LEU A 25 -3.81 10.50 5.84
CA LEU A 25 -3.86 9.05 5.85
C LEU A 25 -2.69 8.48 5.05
N GLU A 26 -1.99 7.50 5.61
CA GLU A 26 -0.86 6.79 4.97
C GLU A 26 -1.33 5.57 4.17
N VAL A 27 -2.47 5.69 3.47
CA VAL A 27 -3.06 4.65 2.62
C VAL A 27 -3.52 5.24 1.29
N SER A 28 -3.61 4.41 0.25
CA SER A 28 -4.08 4.83 -1.08
C SER A 28 -5.60 4.76 -1.24
N GLN A 29 -6.29 4.01 -0.36
CA GLN A 29 -7.72 3.74 -0.46
C GLN A 29 -8.40 3.85 0.91
N VAL A 30 -9.68 4.25 0.86
CA VAL A 30 -10.55 4.39 2.02
C VAL A 30 -11.93 3.85 1.71
N GLU A 31 -12.60 3.32 2.71
CA GLU A 31 -14.03 3.09 2.68
C GLU A 31 -14.76 4.35 3.16
N ILE A 32 -15.85 4.71 2.49
CA ILE A 32 -16.71 5.81 2.90
C ILE A 32 -18.10 5.27 3.15
N SER A 33 -18.59 5.42 4.38
CA SER A 33 -19.95 5.05 4.77
C SER A 33 -20.71 6.26 5.30
N ARG A 34 -22.04 6.21 5.20
CA ARG A 34 -22.92 7.24 5.75
C ARG A 34 -23.52 6.73 7.05
N CYS A 35 -23.28 7.45 8.14
CA CYS A 35 -23.86 7.17 9.44
C CYS A 35 -25.35 7.53 9.47
N PRO A 36 -26.16 6.97 10.40
CA PRO A 36 -27.59 7.28 10.52
C PRO A 36 -27.89 8.75 10.80
N ASN A 37 -26.96 9.47 11.44
CA ASN A 37 -27.07 10.91 11.68
C ASN A 37 -26.74 11.78 10.45
N GLY A 38 -26.39 11.16 9.33
CA GLY A 38 -26.08 11.82 8.06
C GLY A 38 -24.59 12.10 7.82
N ASP A 39 -23.74 11.90 8.82
CA ASP A 39 -22.29 12.11 8.70
C ASP A 39 -21.63 11.10 7.76
N LEU A 40 -20.51 11.51 7.16
CA LEU A 40 -19.65 10.60 6.40
C LEU A 40 -18.51 10.11 7.29
N LEU A 41 -18.41 8.80 7.43
CA LEU A 41 -17.28 8.13 8.08
C LEU A 41 -16.30 7.68 7.00
N ILE A 42 -15.03 8.06 7.16
CA ILE A 42 -13.93 7.65 6.27
C ILE A 42 -13.04 6.69 7.05
N HIS A 43 -12.94 5.45 6.61
CA HIS A 43 -12.11 4.42 7.23
C HIS A 43 -10.95 4.01 6.30
N PRO A 44 -9.69 4.04 6.75
CA PRO A 44 -8.55 3.59 5.95
C PRO A 44 -8.70 2.12 5.55
N VAL A 45 -8.40 1.80 4.29
CA VAL A 45 -8.24 0.40 3.86
C VAL A 45 -6.74 0.11 3.84
N PRO A 46 -6.22 -0.71 4.77
CA PRO A 46 -4.81 -1.08 4.77
C PRO A 46 -4.47 -1.80 3.47
N THR A 47 -3.36 -1.41 2.84
CA THR A 47 -2.82 -2.19 1.72
C THR A 47 -2.20 -3.45 2.29
N ASP A 48 -2.78 -4.61 1.98
CA ASP A 48 -2.14 -5.89 2.30
C ASP A 48 -1.00 -6.16 1.32
N ARG A 49 0.16 -5.58 1.63
CA ARG A 49 1.39 -5.78 0.84
C ARG A 49 1.83 -7.25 0.85
N GLY A 50 1.53 -8.00 1.91
CA GLY A 50 1.86 -9.41 2.01
C GLY A 50 1.06 -10.24 1.02
N ALA A 51 -0.27 -10.07 1.01
CA ALA A 51 -1.13 -10.73 0.04
C ALA A 51 -0.81 -10.32 -1.40
N ALA A 52 -0.52 -9.05 -1.65
CA ALA A 52 -0.14 -8.58 -2.99
C ALA A 52 1.18 -9.23 -3.46
N LEU A 53 2.19 -9.31 -2.59
CA LEU A 53 3.44 -9.99 -2.90
C LEU A 53 3.22 -11.49 -3.14
N LEU A 54 2.45 -12.16 -2.28
CA LEU A 54 2.13 -13.58 -2.43
C LEU A 54 1.40 -13.86 -3.74
N ALA A 55 0.47 -13.01 -4.15
CA ALA A 55 -0.22 -13.14 -5.43
C ALA A 55 0.74 -13.02 -6.63
N VAL A 56 1.73 -12.13 -6.56
CA VAL A 56 2.79 -12.05 -7.59
C VAL A 56 3.65 -13.32 -7.58
N LEU A 57 4.01 -13.83 -6.41
CA LEU A 57 4.83 -15.04 -6.27
C LEU A 57 4.09 -16.31 -6.76
N GLN A 58 2.76 -16.34 -6.69
CA GLN A 58 1.96 -17.44 -7.26
C GLN A 58 2.00 -17.51 -8.79
N GLY A 59 2.50 -16.47 -9.48
CA GLY A 59 2.63 -16.45 -10.93
C GLY A 59 3.85 -17.18 -11.47
N PHE A 60 4.76 -17.63 -10.61
CA PHE A 60 5.93 -18.42 -11.01
C PHE A 60 5.59 -19.91 -11.02
N ASP A 61 6.11 -20.63 -12.02
CA ASP A 61 5.95 -22.07 -12.15
C ASP A 61 6.97 -22.85 -11.31
N ASP A 62 6.78 -24.16 -11.24
CA ASP A 62 7.63 -25.06 -10.48
C ASP A 62 9.08 -25.06 -11.03
N ASP A 63 9.26 -24.94 -12.36
CA ASP A 63 10.57 -24.85 -13.01
C ASP A 63 11.36 -23.62 -12.52
N PHE A 64 10.73 -22.46 -12.45
CA PHE A 64 11.35 -21.26 -11.88
C PHE A 64 11.70 -21.44 -10.40
N ALA A 65 10.80 -22.06 -9.62
CA ALA A 65 11.02 -22.29 -8.20
C ALA A 65 12.20 -23.25 -7.95
N GLU A 66 12.34 -24.32 -8.74
CA GLU A 66 13.47 -25.24 -8.66
C GLU A 66 14.80 -24.54 -8.99
N HIS A 67 14.85 -23.75 -10.08
CA HIS A 67 16.04 -22.98 -10.44
C HIS A 67 16.46 -21.95 -9.37
N LEU A 68 15.48 -21.34 -8.69
CA LEU A 68 15.73 -20.42 -7.58
C LEU A 68 16.35 -21.14 -6.38
N LEU A 69 15.83 -22.32 -6.03
CA LEU A 69 16.35 -23.14 -4.93
C LEU A 69 17.77 -23.64 -5.19
N ASP A 70 18.08 -24.00 -6.44
CA ASP A 70 19.42 -24.41 -6.83
C ASP A 70 20.40 -23.24 -6.78
N ASN A 71 20.03 -22.04 -7.28
CA ASN A 71 20.84 -20.84 -7.10
C ASN A 71 21.08 -20.48 -5.62
N ALA A 72 20.08 -20.65 -4.76
CA ALA A 72 20.23 -20.34 -3.33
C ALA A 72 21.23 -21.26 -2.62
N ARG A 73 21.38 -22.50 -3.10
CA ARG A 73 22.38 -23.47 -2.61
C ARG A 73 23.78 -23.17 -3.12
N GLU A 74 23.87 -22.54 -4.29
CA GLU A 74 25.12 -22.01 -4.87
C GLU A 74 25.50 -20.65 -4.25
N GLN A 75 25.56 -20.56 -2.91
CA GLN A 75 26.07 -19.36 -2.24
C GLN A 75 27.48 -19.01 -2.77
N VAL A 76 27.53 -17.96 -3.59
CA VAL A 76 28.79 -17.44 -4.11
C VAL A 76 29.60 -16.88 -2.92
N PRO A 77 30.89 -17.20 -2.81
CA PRO A 77 31.73 -16.72 -1.70
C PRO A 77 31.67 -15.20 -1.60
N MET A 78 31.75 -14.70 -0.36
CA MET A 78 31.72 -13.27 -0.07
C MET A 78 32.78 -12.56 -0.91
N GLN A 79 32.33 -11.69 -1.82
CA GLN A 79 33.21 -10.97 -2.72
C GLN A 79 34.09 -9.99 -1.93
N GLU A 80 35.41 -10.09 -2.09
CA GLU A 80 36.33 -9.10 -1.53
C GLU A 80 36.09 -7.75 -2.22
N ARG A 81 35.78 -6.73 -1.41
CA ARG A 81 35.69 -5.34 -1.88
C ARG A 81 37.03 -4.67 -1.65
N GLU A 82 37.61 -4.07 -2.68
CA GLU A 82 38.76 -3.19 -2.51
C GLU A 82 38.38 -2.04 -1.57
N SER A 83 39.18 -1.87 -0.52
CA SER A 83 39.08 -0.73 0.38
C SER A 83 39.51 0.54 -0.36
N LEU A 84 38.65 1.57 -0.31
CA LEU A 84 38.90 2.92 -0.83
C LEU A 84 40.19 3.54 -0.29
#